data_AF-A0A3D4RQY4-F1
#
_entry.id   AF-A0A3D4RQY4-F1
#
_cell.length_a   1.000
_cell.length_b   1.000
_cell.length_c   1.000
_cell.angle_alpha   90.00
_cell.angle_beta   90.00
_cell.angle_gamma   90.00
#
_symmetry.space_group_name_H-M   'P 1'
#
loop_
_entity.id
_entity.type
_entity.pdbx_description
1 polymer ?
#
loop_
_entity_poly.entity_id
_entity_poly.type
_entity_poly.pdbx_seq_one_letter_code
_entity_poly.pdbx_strand_id
1 'polypeptide(L)'
;MKKILSGLSFLIVCVTNMVAQSPIEAFLTMPQELCPYFNEAQRNAIGQQLVVAMRENDTTILHSVPNLFGKESRPLSLTDKSMCLQIADGIEYGWLVDNNKIILIQTLCSPICSSVVSEYDMDWHRIRTIRPEKDGVFFRAHIENDTLVFTDETPEEDLAD
;
A
#
# COMPACT_ATOMS: atom_id res chain seq x y z
N MET A 1 14.24 -21.45 -57.63
CA MET A 1 14.36 -20.60 -56.42
C MET A 1 13.34 -19.47 -56.49
N LYS A 2 12.28 -19.53 -55.68
CA LYS A 2 11.37 -18.40 -55.41
C LYS A 2 11.03 -18.48 -53.92
N LYS A 3 11.64 -17.60 -53.12
CA LYS A 3 11.34 -17.44 -51.69
C LYS A 3 10.16 -16.48 -51.59
N ILE A 4 9.00 -16.97 -51.17
CA ILE A 4 7.89 -16.12 -50.76
C ILE A 4 8.07 -15.89 -49.26
N LEU A 5 8.59 -14.72 -48.93
CA LEU A 5 8.63 -14.17 -47.59
C LEU A 5 7.29 -13.43 -47.40
N SER A 6 6.32 -14.02 -46.70
CA SER A 6 5.14 -13.29 -46.23
C SER A 6 5.19 -13.21 -44.72
N GLY A 7 5.33 -11.98 -44.23
CA GLY A 7 5.51 -11.65 -42.83
C GLY A 7 4.37 -12.17 -41.97
N LEU A 8 4.73 -12.95 -40.95
CA LEU A 8 3.84 -13.33 -39.88
C LEU A 8 3.77 -12.14 -38.91
N SER A 9 2.93 -11.16 -39.22
CA SER A 9 2.47 -10.16 -38.24
C SER A 9 1.57 -10.89 -37.24
N PHE A 10 2.19 -11.54 -36.24
CA PHE A 10 1.45 -12.05 -35.09
C PHE A 10 1.08 -10.86 -34.21
N LEU A 11 -0.18 -10.47 -34.36
CA LEU A 11 -0.91 -9.52 -33.54
C LEU A 11 -0.62 -9.82 -32.07
N ILE A 12 0.12 -8.93 -31.40
CA ILE A 12 0.22 -8.91 -29.95
C ILE A 12 -1.16 -8.49 -29.44
N VAL A 13 -2.00 -9.47 -29.13
CA VAL A 13 -3.18 -9.23 -28.31
C VAL A 13 -2.70 -9.30 -26.86
N CYS A 14 -2.17 -8.19 -26.35
CA CYS A 14 -2.12 -7.95 -24.92
C CYS A 14 -3.58 -7.82 -24.47
N VAL A 15 -4.23 -8.95 -24.19
CA VAL A 15 -5.44 -8.97 -23.40
C VAL A 15 -5.01 -8.57 -21.99
N THR A 16 -4.89 -7.26 -21.73
CA THR A 16 -4.83 -6.76 -20.37
C THR A 16 -6.20 -7.04 -19.79
N ASN A 17 -6.37 -8.22 -19.21
CA ASN A 17 -7.41 -8.42 -18.22
C ASN A 17 -7.12 -7.36 -17.17
N MET A 18 -7.94 -6.30 -17.18
CA MET A 18 -7.96 -5.26 -16.17
C MET A 18 -8.55 -5.92 -14.92
N VAL A 19 -7.78 -6.85 -14.33
CA VAL A 19 -8.10 -7.41 -13.03
C VAL A 19 -7.88 -6.27 -12.06
N ALA A 20 -8.91 -5.92 -11.31
CA ALA A 20 -8.75 -4.98 -10.21
C ALA A 20 -7.65 -5.54 -9.31
N GLN A 21 -6.49 -4.88 -9.31
CA GLN A 21 -5.33 -5.41 -8.60
C GLN A 21 -5.64 -5.35 -7.10
N SER A 22 -5.40 -6.46 -6.40
CA SER A 22 -5.67 -6.55 -4.97
C SER A 22 -4.72 -5.65 -4.17
N PRO A 23 -5.04 -5.27 -2.92
CA PRO A 23 -4.08 -4.56 -2.05
C PRO A 23 -2.74 -5.32 -1.90
N ILE A 24 -2.78 -6.66 -1.86
CA ILE A 24 -1.56 -7.48 -1.84
C ILE A 24 -0.76 -7.31 -3.13
N GLU A 25 -1.42 -7.37 -4.28
CA GLU A 25 -0.76 -7.20 -5.57
C GLU A 25 -0.18 -5.79 -5.73
N ALA A 26 -0.88 -4.76 -5.24
CA ALA A 26 -0.34 -3.40 -5.15
C ALA A 26 0.95 -3.39 -4.31
N PHE A 27 0.92 -3.98 -3.11
CA PHE A 27 2.11 -4.10 -2.26
C PHE A 27 3.27 -4.84 -2.94
N LEU A 28 3.01 -5.92 -3.67
CA LEU A 28 4.03 -6.71 -4.36
C LEU A 28 4.69 -5.95 -5.51
N THR A 29 3.92 -5.22 -6.32
CA THR A 29 4.44 -4.48 -7.48
C THR A 29 4.96 -3.09 -7.15
N MET A 30 4.78 -2.64 -5.91
CA MET A 30 5.22 -1.33 -5.45
C MET A 30 6.73 -1.10 -5.65
N PRO A 31 7.12 0.05 -6.26
CA PRO A 31 8.52 0.48 -6.31
C PRO A 31 9.14 0.55 -4.91
N GLN A 32 10.39 0.09 -4.77
CA GLN A 32 11.07 0.03 -3.47
C GLN A 32 11.25 1.42 -2.86
N GLU A 33 11.34 2.47 -3.67
CA GLU A 33 11.48 3.86 -3.24
C GLU A 33 10.30 4.34 -2.39
N LEU A 34 9.10 3.76 -2.60
CA LEU A 34 7.91 4.11 -1.84
C LEU A 34 7.87 3.41 -0.48
N CYS A 35 8.49 2.23 -0.36
CA CYS A 35 8.64 1.50 0.90
C CYS A 35 10.05 0.90 1.00
N PRO A 36 11.04 1.71 1.42
CA PRO A 36 12.46 1.33 1.41
C PRO A 36 12.85 0.32 2.50
N TYR A 37 11.87 -0.23 3.20
CA TYR A 37 12.05 -1.19 4.31
C TYR A 37 12.13 -2.63 3.85
N PHE A 38 11.65 -2.93 2.63
CA PHE A 38 11.65 -4.27 2.08
C PHE A 38 12.25 -4.25 0.68
N ASN A 39 13.13 -5.21 0.41
CA ASN A 39 13.47 -5.56 -0.96
C ASN A 39 12.35 -6.41 -1.59
N GLU A 40 12.46 -6.66 -2.90
CA GLU A 40 11.48 -7.47 -3.64
C GLU A 40 11.28 -8.86 -3.04
N ALA A 41 12.36 -9.54 -2.64
CA ALA A 41 12.29 -10.89 -2.05
C ALA A 41 11.50 -10.90 -0.72
N GLN A 42 11.70 -9.89 0.14
CA GLN A 42 10.95 -9.73 1.38
C GLN A 42 9.47 -9.40 1.11
N ARG A 43 9.17 -8.51 0.16
CA ARG A 43 7.79 -8.22 -0.22
C ARG A 43 7.10 -9.48 -0.75
N ASN A 44 7.77 -10.26 -1.59
CA ASN A 44 7.24 -11.53 -2.09
C ASN A 44 6.96 -12.54 -0.97
N ALA A 45 7.86 -12.66 0.02
CA ALA A 45 7.66 -13.54 1.17
C ALA A 45 6.48 -13.10 2.06
N ILE A 46 6.32 -11.79 2.30
CA ILE A 46 5.18 -11.23 3.03
C ILE A 46 3.89 -11.44 2.24
N GLY A 47 3.89 -11.14 0.94
CA GLY A 47 2.73 -11.30 0.07
C GLY A 47 2.23 -12.75 0.00
N GLN A 48 3.13 -13.73 -0.01
CA GLN A 48 2.74 -15.15 0.07
C GLN A 48 1.97 -15.46 1.36
N GLN A 49 2.44 -14.96 2.52
CA GLN A 49 1.73 -15.14 3.79
C GLN A 49 0.35 -14.46 3.76
N LEU A 50 0.27 -13.25 3.21
CA LEU A 50 -1.00 -12.51 3.06
C LEU A 50 -2.00 -13.25 2.17
N VAL A 51 -1.56 -13.82 1.04
CA VAL A 51 -2.41 -14.62 0.13
C VAL A 51 -2.96 -15.85 0.84
N VAL A 52 -2.12 -16.56 1.60
CA VAL A 52 -2.57 -17.72 2.37
C VAL A 52 -3.60 -17.29 3.44
N ALA A 53 -3.35 -16.17 4.13
CA ALA A 53 -4.23 -15.67 5.18
C ALA A 53 -5.61 -15.27 4.64
N MET A 54 -5.66 -14.59 3.49
CA MET A 54 -6.93 -14.28 2.82
C MET A 54 -7.68 -15.54 2.38
N ARG A 55 -6.97 -16.52 1.81
CA ARG A 55 -7.57 -17.77 1.33
C ARG A 55 -8.18 -18.58 2.48
N GLU A 56 -7.50 -18.61 3.62
CA GLU A 56 -7.90 -19.39 4.78
C GLU A 56 -8.84 -18.60 5.71
N ASN A 57 -9.03 -17.30 5.43
CA ASN A 57 -9.75 -16.35 6.29
C ASN A 57 -9.26 -16.41 7.75
N ASP A 58 -7.94 -16.57 7.90
CA ASP A 58 -7.25 -16.73 9.18
C ASP A 58 -6.01 -15.84 9.18
N THR A 59 -6.06 -14.76 9.96
CA THR A 59 -4.95 -13.82 10.08
C THR A 59 -3.90 -14.25 11.12
N THR A 60 -4.13 -15.34 11.86
CA THR A 60 -3.18 -15.82 12.89
C THR A 60 -1.92 -16.44 12.28
N ILE A 61 -1.97 -16.81 11.01
CA ILE A 61 -0.82 -17.34 10.26
C ILE A 61 0.16 -16.26 9.81
N LEU A 62 -0.18 -14.98 10.02
CA LEU A 62 0.68 -13.86 9.66
C LEU A 62 1.80 -13.75 10.69
N HIS A 63 3.02 -14.06 10.28
CA HIS A 63 4.19 -13.94 11.11
C HIS A 63 4.86 -12.58 10.92
N SER A 64 5.54 -12.11 11.96
CA SER A 64 6.42 -10.96 11.83
C SER A 64 7.56 -11.27 10.86
N VAL A 65 7.87 -10.32 10.00
CA VAL A 65 8.98 -10.42 9.05
C VAL A 65 9.99 -9.32 9.33
N PRO A 66 11.29 -9.64 9.52
CA PRO A 66 12.31 -8.63 9.71
C PRO A 66 12.48 -7.82 8.43
N ASN A 67 12.42 -6.49 8.57
CA ASN A 67 12.71 -5.54 7.51
C ASN A 67 14.22 -5.38 7.29
N LEU A 68 14.62 -4.61 6.28
CA LEU A 68 16.03 -4.37 5.91
C LEU A 68 16.87 -3.75 7.04
N PHE A 69 16.23 -3.18 8.06
CA PHE A 69 16.89 -2.58 9.23
C PHE A 69 16.86 -3.49 10.47
N GLY A 70 16.43 -4.75 10.31
CA GLY A 70 16.35 -5.73 11.40
C GLY A 70 15.25 -5.45 12.41
N LYS A 71 14.22 -4.68 12.05
CA LYS A 71 13.01 -4.49 12.86
C LYS A 71 11.89 -5.37 12.33
N GLU A 72 11.09 -5.90 13.24
CA GLU A 72 9.96 -6.75 12.90
C GLU A 72 8.81 -5.93 12.32
N SER A 73 8.32 -6.36 11.16
CA SER A 73 7.12 -5.83 10.53
C SER A 73 5.97 -6.81 10.67
N ARG A 74 4.78 -6.31 10.98
CA ARG A 74 3.58 -7.14 11.19
C ARG A 74 2.37 -6.59 10.43
N PRO A 75 1.52 -7.45 9.88
CA PRO A 75 0.23 -7.02 9.38
C PRO A 75 -0.69 -6.55 10.51
N LEU A 76 -1.44 -5.49 10.26
CA LEU A 76 -2.43 -4.93 11.20
C LEU A 76 -3.85 -5.27 10.75
N SER A 77 -4.13 -5.20 9.46
CA SER A 77 -5.43 -5.53 8.86
C SER A 77 -5.27 -5.95 7.40
N LEU A 78 -6.25 -6.72 6.91
CA LEU A 78 -6.31 -7.19 5.54
C LEU A 78 -7.77 -7.46 5.14
N THR A 79 -8.22 -6.86 4.05
CA THR A 79 -9.51 -7.07 3.40
C THR A 79 -9.29 -7.29 1.89
N ASP A 80 -10.36 -7.39 1.12
CA ASP A 80 -10.30 -7.43 -0.35
C ASP A 80 -9.89 -6.09 -0.98
N LYS A 81 -10.07 -4.98 -0.26
CA LYS A 81 -9.77 -3.62 -0.73
C LYS A 81 -8.60 -2.97 -0.02
N SER A 82 -8.30 -3.37 1.21
CA SER A 82 -7.28 -2.70 2.01
C SER A 82 -6.31 -3.65 2.70
N MET A 83 -5.10 -3.16 2.94
CA MET A 83 -4.15 -3.79 3.86
C MET A 83 -3.39 -2.73 4.64
N CYS A 84 -3.05 -3.04 5.89
CA CYS A 84 -2.20 -2.20 6.73
C CYS A 84 -1.05 -3.03 7.29
N LEU A 85 0.16 -2.48 7.25
CA LEU A 85 1.36 -3.06 7.84
C LEU A 85 1.96 -2.07 8.84
N GLN A 86 2.30 -2.56 10.03
CA GLN A 86 3.27 -1.89 10.88
C GLN A 86 4.66 -2.35 10.47
N ILE A 87 5.51 -1.40 10.08
CA ILE A 87 6.86 -1.68 9.57
C ILE A 87 7.88 -1.76 10.71
N ALA A 88 7.72 -0.85 11.67
CA ALA A 88 8.49 -0.75 12.89
C ALA A 88 7.65 0.03 13.91
N ASP A 89 8.13 0.14 15.15
CA ASP A 89 7.49 0.98 16.16
C ASP A 89 7.33 2.42 15.63
N GLY A 90 6.09 2.89 15.59
CA GLY A 90 5.74 4.22 15.10
C GLY A 90 5.79 4.40 13.58
N ILE A 91 5.96 3.35 12.77
CA ILE A 91 5.93 3.43 11.31
C ILE A 91 4.87 2.48 10.75
N GLU A 92 3.84 3.05 10.14
CA GLU A 92 2.70 2.31 9.57
C GLU A 92 2.52 2.66 8.09
N TYR A 93 2.14 1.66 7.31
CA TYR A 93 1.78 1.80 5.92
C TYR A 93 0.39 1.22 5.68
N GLY A 94 -0.42 1.90 4.89
CA GLY A 94 -1.74 1.44 4.46
C GLY A 94 -1.87 1.49 2.93
N TRP A 95 -2.49 0.49 2.35
CA TRP A 95 -2.86 0.45 0.94
C TRP A 95 -4.36 0.27 0.86
N LEU A 96 -5.05 1.18 0.17
CA LEU A 96 -6.46 1.06 -0.18
C LEU A 96 -6.56 1.06 -1.70
N VAL A 97 -7.14 0.02 -2.27
CA VAL A 97 -7.37 -0.07 -3.72
C VAL A 97 -8.84 0.13 -4.00
N ASP A 98 -9.13 1.15 -4.80
CA ASP A 98 -10.49 1.49 -5.21
C ASP A 98 -10.48 2.06 -6.63
N ASN A 99 -11.43 1.64 -7.46
CA ASN A 99 -11.66 2.21 -8.80
C ASN A 99 -10.40 2.38 -9.69
N ASN A 100 -9.56 1.33 -9.78
CA ASN A 100 -8.27 1.35 -10.51
C ASN A 100 -7.28 2.41 -10.01
N LYS A 101 -7.31 2.70 -8.71
CA LYS A 101 -6.35 3.58 -8.05
C LYS A 101 -5.85 2.93 -6.77
N ILE A 102 -4.61 3.28 -6.43
CA ILE A 102 -3.97 2.89 -5.18
C ILE A 102 -3.84 4.13 -4.31
N ILE A 103 -4.42 4.11 -3.13
CA ILE A 103 -4.19 5.10 -2.09
C ILE A 103 -3.17 4.51 -1.12
N LEU A 104 -1.97 5.09 -1.12
CA LEU A 104 -0.89 4.75 -0.20
C LEU A 104 -0.89 5.75 0.96
N ILE A 105 -0.97 5.22 2.17
CA ILE A 105 -0.85 5.96 3.42
C ILE A 105 0.49 5.60 4.04
N GLN A 106 1.29 6.62 4.38
CA GLN A 106 2.56 6.46 5.08
C GLN A 106 2.49 7.28 6.36
N THR A 107 2.56 6.62 7.51
CA THR A 107 2.39 7.26 8.83
C THR A 107 3.66 7.08 9.66
N LEU A 108 4.12 8.18 10.24
CA LEU A 108 5.19 8.23 11.24
C LEU A 108 4.64 8.80 12.54
N CYS A 109 4.87 8.13 13.66
CA CYS A 109 4.45 8.54 14.99
C CYS A 109 5.67 8.74 15.89
N SER A 110 6.13 9.98 16.03
CA SER A 110 7.11 10.41 17.04
C SER A 110 7.30 11.93 17.05
N PRO A 111 6.92 12.68 18.11
CA PRO A 111 6.05 12.30 19.23
C PRO A 111 4.55 12.31 18.86
N ILE A 112 4.19 12.97 17.77
CA ILE A 112 2.83 13.07 17.23
C ILE A 112 2.79 12.27 15.92
N CYS A 113 1.64 11.65 15.62
CA CYS A 113 1.43 10.95 14.36
C CYS A 113 1.20 11.93 13.22
N SER A 114 1.88 11.71 12.11
CA SER A 114 1.66 12.44 10.86
C SER A 114 1.71 11.50 9.68
N SER A 115 0.77 11.68 8.76
CA SER A 115 0.59 10.84 7.59
C SER A 115 0.76 11.63 6.30
N VAL A 116 1.40 11.00 5.33
CA VAL A 116 1.35 11.41 3.93
C VAL A 116 0.44 10.44 3.18
N VAL A 117 -0.57 10.98 2.50
CA VAL A 117 -1.50 10.18 1.68
C VAL A 117 -1.30 10.54 0.22
N SER A 118 -1.02 9.54 -0.61
CA SER A 118 -0.80 9.72 -2.05
C SER A 118 -1.68 8.77 -2.85
N GLU A 119 -2.29 9.30 -3.90
CA GLU A 119 -3.07 8.57 -4.89
C GLU A 119 -2.16 8.25 -6.08
N TYR A 120 -2.14 6.98 -6.49
CA TYR A 120 -1.41 6.46 -7.64
C TYR A 120 -2.38 5.75 -8.59
N ASP A 121 -1.98 5.67 -9.86
CA ASP A 121 -2.55 4.67 -10.75
C ASP A 121 -2.02 3.26 -10.41
N MET A 122 -2.50 2.24 -11.14
CA MET A 122 -2.11 0.85 -10.93
C MET A 122 -0.65 0.55 -11.34
N ASP A 123 -0.02 1.46 -12.08
CA ASP A 123 1.38 1.39 -12.50
C ASP A 123 2.30 2.21 -11.58
N TRP A 124 1.78 2.67 -10.43
CA TRP A 124 2.50 3.49 -9.45
C TRP A 124 2.95 4.87 -9.94
N HIS A 125 2.32 5.43 -10.99
CA HIS A 125 2.47 6.85 -11.31
C HIS A 125 1.63 7.67 -10.32
N ARG A 126 2.28 8.61 -9.63
CA ARG A 126 1.59 9.47 -8.68
C ARG A 126 0.62 10.39 -9.41
N ILE A 127 -0.66 10.31 -9.04
CA ILE A 127 -1.71 11.20 -9.54
C ILE A 127 -1.73 12.49 -8.72
N ARG A 128 -1.82 12.37 -7.40
CA ARG A 128 -1.87 13.52 -6.47
C ARG A 128 -1.56 13.12 -5.03
N THR A 129 -1.32 14.12 -4.19
CA THR A 129 -1.34 13.98 -2.73
C THR A 129 -2.74 14.34 -2.22
N ILE A 130 -3.30 13.50 -1.35
CA ILE A 130 -4.60 13.74 -0.71
C ILE A 130 -4.34 14.48 0.60
N ARG A 131 -5.12 15.54 0.84
CA ARG A 131 -5.08 16.34 2.06
C ARG A 131 -6.46 16.27 2.74
N PRO A 132 -6.52 16.34 4.07
CA PRO A 132 -7.79 16.52 4.77
C PRO A 132 -8.44 17.85 4.38
N GLU A 133 -9.75 17.94 4.58
CA GLU A 133 -10.52 19.16 4.28
C GLU A 133 -10.23 20.31 5.25
N LYS A 134 -9.84 19.98 6.48
CA LYS A 134 -9.48 20.97 7.50
C LYS A 134 -7.99 21.29 7.42
N ASP A 135 -7.67 22.56 7.62
CA ASP A 135 -6.30 23.01 7.81
C ASP A 135 -5.83 22.62 9.21
N GLY A 136 -4.74 21.87 9.27
CA GLY A 136 -4.10 21.39 10.50
C GLY A 136 -2.66 20.98 10.19
N VAL A 137 -1.84 20.87 11.23
CA VAL A 137 -0.40 20.66 11.05
C VAL A 137 -0.05 19.17 11.12
N PHE A 138 -0.74 18.43 11.98
CA PHE A 138 -0.51 17.00 12.20
C PHE A 138 -1.80 16.24 11.97
N PHE A 139 -1.80 15.40 10.93
CA PHE A 139 -2.93 14.55 10.63
C PHE A 139 -2.51 13.11 10.58
N ARG A 140 -3.28 12.26 11.26
CA ARG A 140 -3.19 10.81 11.08
C ARG A 140 -4.24 10.38 10.05
N ALA A 141 -3.76 9.81 8.96
CA ALA A 141 -4.61 9.07 8.04
C ALA A 141 -4.59 7.58 8.40
N HIS A 142 -5.75 6.94 8.35
CA HIS A 142 -5.89 5.50 8.55
C HIS A 142 -7.05 4.97 7.71
N ILE A 143 -7.14 3.65 7.61
CA ILE A 143 -8.20 2.96 6.90
C ILE A 143 -9.18 2.40 7.94
N GLU A 144 -10.43 2.82 7.85
CA GLU A 144 -11.52 2.30 8.67
C GLU A 144 -12.65 1.85 7.75
N ASN A 145 -13.09 0.59 7.86
CA ASN A 145 -14.13 0.01 7.01
C ASN A 145 -13.91 0.27 5.52
N ASP A 146 -12.68 -0.01 5.04
CA ASP A 146 -12.24 0.21 3.65
C ASP A 146 -12.40 1.66 3.14
N THR A 147 -12.39 2.62 4.06
CA THR A 147 -12.49 4.05 3.77
C THR A 147 -11.31 4.80 4.37
N LEU A 148 -10.80 5.79 3.63
CA LEU A 148 -9.76 6.70 4.12
C LEU A 148 -10.36 7.68 5.13
N VAL A 149 -9.81 7.69 6.35
CA VAL A 149 -10.22 8.60 7.44
C VAL A 149 -9.02 9.44 7.87
N PHE A 150 -9.27 10.72 8.14
CA PHE A 150 -8.29 11.64 8.69
C PHE A 150 -8.69 12.05 10.11
N THR A 151 -7.74 11.97 11.03
CA THR A 151 -7.83 12.47 12.40
C THR A 151 -6.85 13.62 12.57
N ASP A 152 -7.31 14.73 13.15
CA ASP A 152 -6.43 15.83 13.56
C ASP A 152 -5.74 15.45 14.87
N GLU A 153 -4.42 15.44 14.85
CA GLU A 153 -3.55 15.12 15.99
C GLU A 153 -2.84 16.39 16.49
N THR A 154 -3.22 17.57 15.99
CA THR A 154 -2.72 18.85 16.48
C THR A 154 -3.11 18.97 17.96
N PRO A 155 -2.15 19.12 18.89
CA PRO A 155 -2.47 19.29 20.30
C PRO A 155 -3.41 20.49 20.45
N GLU A 156 -4.52 20.31 21.15
CA GLU A 156 -5.33 21.45 21.59
C GLU A 156 -4.41 22.34 22.43
N GLU A 157 -4.20 23.59 22.00
CA GLU A 157 -3.63 24.58 22.91
C GLU A 157 -4.62 24.66 24.07
N ASP A 158 -4.22 24.14 25.24
CA ASP A 158 -4.81 24.55 26.51
C ASP A 158 -4.68 26.07 26.55
N LEU A 159 -5.73 26.79 26.15
CA LEU A 159 -5.90 28.19 26.44
C LEU A 159 -5.98 28.28 27.96
N ALA A 160 -4.81 28.39 28.58
CA ALA A 160 -4.68 28.74 29.98
C ALA A 160 -5.25 30.16 30.11
N ASP A 161 -6.52 30.22 30.55
CA ASP A 161 -7.21 31.42 31.04
C ASP A 161 -6.39 32.15 32.13
#